data_AF-A0A966YC33-F1
#
_entry.id   AF-A0A966YC33-F1
#
_cell.length_a   1.000
_cell.length_b   1.000
_cell.length_c   1.000
_cell.angle_alpha   90.00
_cell.angle_beta   90.00
_cell.angle_gamma   90.00
#
_symmetry.space_group_name_H-M   'P 1'
#
loop_
_entity.id
_entity.type
_entity.pdbx_description
1 polymer ?
#
loop_
_entity_poly.entity_id
_entity_poly.type
_entity_poly.pdbx_seq_one_letter_code
_entity_poly.pdbx_strand_id
1 'polypeptide(L)'
;MSDHNFPGDLPADEMGDYLRLYLDETDEQLDGLVETFLQLEHDPADAQGLNEAFRLIHSIKGSSALLGLDRITSLTHHLETHFERLRSGHRQLDTATINVVLRCIDFLRECNQLLRAGEPLHSAGELLDQRAQPRTNRFN
;
A
#
# COMPACT_ATOMS: atom_id res chain seq x y z
N MET A 1 -8.20 -3.61 34.30
CA MET A 1 -8.35 -4.77 33.39
C MET A 1 -8.36 -4.16 32.01
N SER A 2 -7.18 -4.10 31.38
CA SER A 2 -7.06 -3.62 30.01
C SER A 2 -7.08 -4.86 29.14
N ASP A 3 -8.24 -5.16 28.58
CA ASP A 3 -8.40 -6.21 27.58
C ASP A 3 -7.72 -5.72 26.29
N HIS A 4 -6.40 -5.86 26.24
CA HIS A 4 -5.65 -5.77 24.99
C HIS A 4 -5.86 -7.09 24.25
N ASN A 5 -6.96 -7.13 23.51
CA ASN A 5 -7.22 -8.18 22.55
C ASN A 5 -6.21 -8.04 21.41
N PHE A 6 -5.13 -8.81 21.45
CA PHE A 6 -4.24 -8.95 20.31
C PHE A 6 -5.02 -9.65 19.18
N PRO A 7 -4.85 -9.24 17.92
CA PRO A 7 -5.62 -9.77 16.78
C PRO A 7 -5.46 -11.29 16.54
N GLY A 8 -4.58 -11.97 17.28
CA GLY A 8 -4.32 -13.41 17.15
C GLY A 8 -5.35 -14.34 17.78
N ASP A 9 -6.31 -13.84 18.58
CA ASP A 9 -7.30 -14.67 19.31
C ASP A 9 -8.77 -14.36 18.93
N LEU A 10 -8.97 -13.61 17.83
CA LEU A 10 -10.30 -13.23 17.34
C LEU A 10 -10.98 -14.40 16.60
N PRO A 11 -12.32 -14.56 16.73
CA PRO A 11 -13.06 -15.53 15.94
C PRO A 11 -12.93 -15.22 14.44
N ALA A 12 -12.91 -16.27 13.61
CA ALA A 12 -12.64 -16.17 12.17
C ALA A 12 -13.59 -15.21 11.43
N ASP A 13 -14.84 -15.09 11.88
CA ASP A 13 -15.82 -14.18 11.28
C ASP A 13 -15.48 -12.71 11.54
N GLU A 14 -15.04 -12.36 12.76
CA GLU A 14 -14.59 -11.01 13.10
C GLU A 14 -13.32 -10.63 12.34
N MET A 15 -12.37 -11.57 12.20
CA MET A 15 -11.18 -11.36 11.37
C MET A 15 -11.53 -11.08 9.91
N GLY A 16 -12.55 -11.77 9.38
CA GLY A 16 -13.08 -11.52 8.04
C GLY A 16 -13.66 -10.11 7.87
N ASP A 17 -14.36 -9.59 8.88
CA ASP A 17 -14.91 -8.23 8.86
C ASP A 17 -13.81 -7.15 9.00
N TYR A 18 -12.80 -7.37 9.83
CA TYR A 18 -11.63 -6.49 9.90
C TYR A 18 -10.86 -6.46 8.57
N LEU A 19 -10.70 -7.60 7.91
CA LEU A 19 -10.06 -7.67 6.60
C LEU A 19 -10.87 -6.90 5.55
N ARG A 20 -12.21 -7.03 5.53
CA ARG A 20 -13.06 -6.27 4.59
C ARG A 20 -12.93 -4.77 4.80
N LEU A 21 -13.00 -4.31 6.05
CA LEU A 21 -12.84 -2.90 6.38
C LEU A 21 -11.47 -2.39 5.93
N TYR A 22 -10.40 -3.13 6.24
CA TYR A 22 -9.06 -2.80 5.79
C TYR A 22 -8.97 -2.66 4.27
N LEU A 23 -9.55 -3.59 3.51
CA LEU A 23 -9.49 -3.58 2.05
C LEU A 23 -10.20 -2.36 1.48
N ASP A 24 -11.37 -2.00 2.01
CA ASP A 24 -12.13 -0.84 1.56
C ASP A 24 -11.40 0.48 1.93
N GLU A 25 -10.92 0.62 3.17
CA GLU A 25 -10.15 1.79 3.61
C GLU A 25 -8.84 1.94 2.83
N THR A 26 -8.15 0.84 2.56
CA THR A 26 -6.88 0.85 1.83
C THR A 26 -7.11 1.25 0.37
N ASP A 27 -8.18 0.79 -0.27
CA ASP A 27 -8.49 1.20 -1.65
C ASP A 27 -8.72 2.72 -1.73
N GLU A 28 -9.47 3.31 -0.78
CA GLU A 28 -9.66 4.77 -0.69
C GLU A 28 -8.35 5.52 -0.44
N GLN A 29 -7.50 5.02 0.47
CA GLN A 29 -6.19 5.61 0.76
C GLN A 29 -5.26 5.54 -0.45
N LEU A 30 -5.32 4.47 -1.24
CA LEU A 30 -4.54 4.31 -2.46
C LEU A 30 -5.02 5.26 -3.56
N ASP A 31 -6.34 5.48 -3.70
CA ASP A 31 -6.88 6.52 -4.59
C ASP A 31 -6.40 7.92 -4.17
N GLY A 32 -6.50 8.26 -2.88
CA GLY A 32 -6.00 9.52 -2.35
C GLY A 32 -4.49 9.73 -2.57
N LEU A 33 -3.70 8.65 -2.48
CA LEU A 33 -2.26 8.70 -2.79
C LEU A 33 -2.02 9.06 -4.25
N VAL A 34 -2.73 8.42 -5.20
CA VAL A 34 -2.59 8.74 -6.63
C VAL A 34 -2.89 10.21 -6.90
N GLU A 35 -4.00 10.73 -6.37
CA GLU A 35 -4.38 12.13 -6.51
C GLU A 35 -3.30 13.07 -5.94
N THR A 36 -2.79 12.75 -4.75
CA THR A 36 -1.71 13.50 -4.10
C THR A 36 -0.44 13.51 -4.96
N PHE A 37 -0.08 12.37 -5.57
CA PHE A 37 1.10 12.31 -6.44
C PHE A 37 0.94 13.06 -7.77
N LEU A 38 -0.27 13.12 -8.33
CA LEU A 38 -0.56 13.95 -9.51
C LEU A 38 -0.41 15.44 -9.19
N GLN A 39 -0.80 15.87 -7.98
CA GLN A 39 -0.58 17.25 -7.53
C GLN A 39 0.91 17.53 -7.33
N LEU A 40 1.62 16.61 -6.67
CA LEU A 40 3.07 16.71 -6.44
C LEU A 40 3.91 16.60 -7.73
N GLU A 41 3.37 16.04 -8.81
CA GLU A 41 4.02 16.07 -10.12
C GLU A 41 4.08 17.51 -10.68
N HIS A 42 3.04 18.31 -10.41
CA HIS A 42 2.99 19.73 -10.77
C HIS A 42 3.77 20.63 -9.81
N ASP A 43 3.67 20.37 -8.50
CA ASP A 43 4.42 21.09 -7.46
C ASP A 43 5.14 20.13 -6.50
N PRO A 44 6.36 19.66 -6.83
CA PRO A 44 7.09 18.69 -6.02
C PRO A 44 7.54 19.21 -4.65
N ALA A 45 7.42 20.52 -4.41
CA ALA A 45 7.78 21.16 -3.16
C ALA A 45 6.56 21.47 -2.27
N ASP A 46 5.35 21.09 -2.70
CA ASP A 46 4.15 21.30 -1.89
C ASP A 46 4.22 20.49 -0.59
N ALA A 47 4.44 21.22 0.50
CA ALA A 47 4.52 20.64 1.83
C ALA A 47 3.18 20.00 2.26
N GLN A 48 2.03 20.50 1.78
CA GLN A 48 0.75 19.91 2.11
C GLN A 48 0.60 18.53 1.46
N GLY A 49 0.84 18.42 0.16
CA GLY A 49 0.86 17.13 -0.56
C GLY A 49 1.86 16.13 0.02
N LEU A 50 3.08 16.56 0.36
CA LEU A 50 4.07 15.66 0.97
C LEU A 50 3.63 15.13 2.36
N ASN A 51 3.00 15.99 3.17
CA ASN A 51 2.45 15.58 4.47
C ASN A 51 1.24 14.65 4.32
N GLU A 52 0.39 14.89 3.33
CA GLU A 52 -0.78 14.04 3.06
C GLU A 52 -0.36 12.64 2.61
N ALA A 53 0.55 12.55 1.63
CA ALA A 53 1.12 11.28 1.18
C ALA A 53 1.73 10.48 2.35
N PHE A 54 2.47 11.14 3.23
CA PHE A 54 3.05 10.49 4.42
C PHE A 54 1.97 9.92 5.35
N ARG A 55 0.89 10.66 5.62
CA ARG A 55 -0.20 10.19 6.49
C ARG A 55 -0.91 8.98 5.90
N LEU A 56 -1.22 9.01 4.61
CA LEU A 56 -1.88 7.89 3.92
C LEU A 56 -1.01 6.63 3.99
N ILE A 57 0.29 6.75 3.68
CA ILE A 57 1.24 5.62 3.77
C ILE A 57 1.34 5.09 5.21
N HIS A 58 1.39 5.99 6.21
CA HIS A 58 1.46 5.62 7.62
C HIS A 58 0.21 4.84 8.08
N SER A 59 -0.98 5.28 7.66
CA SER A 59 -2.24 4.61 7.95
C SER A 59 -2.27 3.20 7.35
N ILE A 60 -1.94 3.05 6.05
CA ILE A 60 -1.90 1.73 5.40
C ILE A 60 -0.95 0.78 6.14
N LYS A 61 0.26 1.25 6.50
CA LYS A 61 1.24 0.47 7.26
C LYS A 61 0.69 0.01 8.61
N GLY A 62 0.01 0.91 9.34
CA GLY A 62 -0.56 0.61 10.65
C GLY A 62 -1.63 -0.48 10.57
N SER A 63 -2.57 -0.33 9.64
CA SER A 63 -3.65 -1.29 9.45
C SER A 63 -3.15 -2.63 8.90
N SER A 64 -2.17 -2.63 7.99
CA SER A 64 -1.57 -3.86 7.46
C SER A 64 -0.78 -4.63 8.52
N ALA A 65 -0.11 -3.93 9.44
CA ALA A 65 0.61 -4.55 10.56
C ALA A 65 -0.35 -5.21 11.57
N LEU A 66 -1.51 -4.59 11.82
CA LEU A 66 -2.55 -5.15 12.70
C LEU A 66 -3.08 -6.49 12.17
N LEU A 67 -3.23 -6.61 10.84
CA LEU A 67 -3.70 -7.81 10.17
C LEU A 67 -2.59 -8.84 9.87
N GLY A 68 -1.33 -8.57 10.26
CA GLY A 68 -0.20 -9.47 9.98
C GLY A 68 0.14 -9.58 8.49
N LEU A 69 -0.19 -8.57 7.68
CA LEU A 69 0.09 -8.52 6.25
C LEU A 69 1.55 -8.06 6.01
N ASP A 70 2.51 -8.89 6.42
CA ASP A 70 3.93 -8.56 6.49
C ASP A 70 4.51 -7.97 5.20
N ARG A 71 4.07 -8.49 4.04
CA ARG A 71 4.52 -8.00 2.72
C ARG A 71 4.09 -6.55 2.47
N ILE A 72 2.84 -6.23 2.78
CA ILE A 72 2.31 -4.87 2.63
C ILE A 72 2.99 -3.95 3.62
N THR A 73 3.07 -4.37 4.89
CA THR A 73 3.73 -3.61 5.97
C THR A 73 5.18 -3.26 5.64
N SER A 74 5.95 -4.21 5.08
CA SER A 74 7.33 -3.98 4.69
C SER A 74 7.46 -2.95 3.56
N LEU A 75 6.59 -3.04 2.54
CA LEU A 75 6.59 -2.11 1.42
C LEU A 75 6.24 -0.68 1.88
N THR A 76 5.16 -0.54 2.65
CA THR A 76 4.71 0.76 3.15
C THR A 76 5.71 1.39 4.11
N HIS A 77 6.43 0.58 4.89
CA HIS A 77 7.51 1.08 5.74
C HIS A 77 8.71 1.64 4.94
N HIS A 78 9.08 1.00 3.82
CA HIS A 78 10.11 1.54 2.92
C HIS A 78 9.67 2.85 2.28
N LEU A 79 8.40 2.95 1.85
CA LEU A 79 7.83 4.20 1.34
C LEU A 79 7.86 5.29 2.42
N GLU A 80 7.36 5.01 3.62
CA GLU A 80 7.35 5.95 4.74
C GLU A 80 8.75 6.51 5.05
N THR A 81 9.76 5.64 5.12
CA THR A 81 11.16 6.05 5.35
C THR A 81 11.68 6.97 4.25
N HIS A 82 11.26 6.73 3.00
CA HIS A 82 11.63 7.57 1.87
C HIS A 82 10.95 8.94 1.95
N PHE A 83 9.65 8.98 2.28
CA PHE A 83 8.88 10.22 2.40
C PHE A 83 9.29 11.09 3.58
N GLU A 84 9.73 10.48 4.68
CA GLU A 84 10.27 11.24 5.82
C GLU A 84 11.50 12.08 5.41
N ARG A 85 12.34 11.58 4.49
CA ARG A 85 13.49 12.33 3.95
C ARG A 85 13.09 13.46 3.01
N LEU A 86 12.01 13.27 2.26
CA LEU A 86 11.45 14.33 1.40
C LEU A 86 10.88 15.47 2.25
N ARG A 87 10.08 15.12 3.27
CA ARG A 87 9.42 16.06 4.19
C ARG A 87 10.40 16.88 5.03
N SER A 88 11.52 16.27 5.43
CA SER A 88 12.59 16.95 6.17
C SER A 88 13.47 17.85 5.30
N GLY A 89 13.22 17.92 3.99
CA GLY A 89 13.99 18.74 3.05
C GLY A 89 15.36 18.18 2.71
N HIS A 90 15.67 16.94 3.12
CA HIS A 90 16.93 16.27 2.80
C HIS A 90 17.00 15.79 1.34
N ARG A 91 15.86 15.70 0.65
CA ARG A 91 15.76 15.32 -0.77
C ARG A 91 14.56 16.03 -1.41
N GLN A 92 14.66 16.38 -2.69
CA GLN A 92 13.52 16.84 -3.49
C GLN A 92 12.83 15.66 -4.15
N LEU A 93 11.51 15.74 -4.29
CA LEU A 93 10.73 14.75 -5.03
C LEU A 93 11.06 14.89 -6.52
N ASP A 94 11.38 13.76 -7.16
CA ASP A 94 11.66 13.68 -8.59
C ASP A 94 10.66 12.74 -9.28
N THR A 95 10.52 12.90 -10.59
CA THR A 95 9.62 12.08 -11.42
C THR A 95 9.94 10.59 -11.32
N ALA A 96 11.21 10.21 -11.12
CA ALA A 96 11.60 8.82 -10.93
C ALA A 96 10.99 8.23 -9.65
N THR A 97 11.00 8.99 -8.55
CA THR A 97 10.38 8.60 -7.28
C THR A 97 8.88 8.51 -7.43
N ILE A 98 8.22 9.48 -8.08
CA ILE A 98 6.78 9.43 -8.34
C ILE A 98 6.40 8.15 -9.10
N ASN A 99 7.12 7.83 -10.19
CA ASN A 99 6.88 6.61 -10.95
C ASN A 99 7.05 5.33 -10.11
N VAL A 100 8.07 5.28 -9.24
CA VAL A 100 8.26 4.14 -8.34
C VAL A 100 7.09 4.01 -7.37
N VAL A 101 6.60 5.12 -6.81
CA VAL A 101 5.47 5.10 -5.87
C VAL A 101 4.18 4.67 -6.56
N LEU A 102 3.89 5.16 -7.77
CA LEU A 102 2.73 4.71 -8.54
C LEU A 102 2.77 3.20 -8.79
N ARG A 103 3.93 2.64 -9.11
CA ARG A 103 4.10 1.18 -9.23
C ARG A 103 3.89 0.44 -7.91
N CYS A 104 4.27 1.03 -6.77
CA CYS A 104 3.98 0.46 -5.46
C CYS A 104 2.48 0.48 -5.17
N ILE A 105 1.76 1.55 -5.54
CA ILE A 105 0.30 1.65 -5.42
C ILE A 105 -0.37 0.57 -6.27
N ASP A 106 0.05 0.39 -7.52
CA ASP A 106 -0.48 -0.67 -8.39
C ASP A 106 -0.27 -2.07 -7.80
N PHE A 107 0.88 -2.32 -7.18
CA PHE A 107 1.18 -3.57 -6.50
C PHE A 107 0.29 -3.76 -5.26
N LEU A 108 0.06 -2.71 -4.46
CA LEU A 108 -0.82 -2.79 -3.28
C LEU A 108 -2.27 -3.08 -3.68
N ARG A 109 -2.77 -2.47 -4.77
CA ARG A 109 -4.10 -2.78 -5.32
C ARG A 109 -4.21 -4.24 -5.74
N GLU A 110 -3.17 -4.78 -6.35
CA GLU A 110 -3.11 -6.19 -6.73
C GLU A 110 -3.11 -7.11 -5.49
N CYS A 111 -2.37 -6.76 -4.43
CA CYS A 111 -2.45 -7.46 -3.16
C CYS A 111 -3.87 -7.44 -2.57
N ASN A 112 -4.56 -6.30 -2.58
CA ASN A 112 -5.94 -6.20 -2.11
C ASN A 112 -6.88 -7.11 -2.92
N GLN A 113 -6.71 -7.17 -4.24
CA GLN A 113 -7.50 -8.05 -5.10
C GLN A 113 -7.27 -9.54 -4.78
N LEU A 114 -6.03 -9.95 -4.55
CA LEU A 114 -5.70 -11.32 -4.14
C LEU A 114 -6.31 -11.66 -2.78
N LEU A 115 -6.22 -10.74 -1.80
CA LEU A 115 -6.84 -10.92 -0.49
C LEU A 115 -8.37 -11.03 -0.59
N ARG A 116 -9.03 -10.23 -1.44
CA ARG A 116 -10.48 -10.34 -1.71
C ARG A 116 -10.85 -11.69 -2.33
N ALA A 117 -9.96 -12.25 -3.16
CA ALA A 117 -10.16 -13.58 -3.78
C ALA A 117 -9.81 -14.75 -2.84
N GLY A 118 -9.20 -14.49 -1.68
CA GLY A 118 -8.68 -15.53 -0.79
C GLY A 118 -7.41 -16.20 -1.32
N GLU A 119 -6.70 -15.55 -2.26
CA GLU A 119 -5.49 -16.05 -2.88
C GLU A 119 -4.24 -15.60 -2.10
N PRO A 120 -3.13 -16.38 -2.13
CA PRO A 120 -1.92 -16.03 -1.41
C PRO A 120 -1.24 -14.77 -1.99
N LEU A 121 -0.65 -13.97 -1.11
CA LEU A 121 0.14 -12.80 -1.51
C LEU A 121 1.50 -13.23 -2.09
N HIS A 122 1.63 -13.08 -3.41
CA HIS A 122 2.88 -13.26 -4.14
C HIS A 122 3.84 -12.07 -3.90
N SER A 123 5.13 -12.29 -4.07
CA SER A 123 6.12 -11.22 -3.97
C SER A 123 6.09 -10.27 -5.18
N ALA A 124 6.56 -9.03 -5.00
CA ALA A 124 6.64 -8.04 -6.08
C ALA A 124 7.47 -8.53 -7.28
N GLY A 125 8.50 -9.36 -7.06
CA GLY A 125 9.24 -10.01 -8.13
C GLY A 125 8.36 -10.98 -8.93
N GLU A 126 7.61 -11.84 -8.23
CA GLU A 126 6.74 -12.84 -8.87
C GLU A 126 5.58 -12.20 -9.65
N LEU A 127 5.01 -11.08 -9.19
CA LEU A 127 3.93 -10.38 -9.92
C LEU A 127 4.45 -9.64 -11.16
N LEU A 128 5.65 -9.04 -11.08
CA LEU A 128 6.29 -8.43 -12.25
C LEU A 128 6.67 -9.49 -13.28
N ASP A 129 7.14 -10.66 -12.83
CA ASP A 129 7.41 -11.80 -13.72
C ASP A 129 6.14 -12.37 -14.35
N GLN A 130 5.00 -12.38 -13.64
CA GLN A 130 3.70 -12.79 -14.19
C GLN A 130 3.16 -11.79 -15.22
N ARG A 131 3.35 -10.47 -15.01
CA ARG A 131 2.98 -9.43 -15.98
C ARG A 131 3.94 -9.35 -17.18
N ALA A 132 5.19 -9.77 -17.01
CA ALA A 132 6.17 -9.87 -18.10
C ALA A 132 6.03 -11.12 -18.97
N GLN A 133 5.29 -12.13 -18.51
CA GLN A 133 4.91 -13.26 -19.35
C GLN A 133 3.81 -12.81 -20.33
N PRO A 134 3.99 -12.96 -21.66
CA PRO A 134 2.90 -12.71 -22.58
C PRO A 134 1.73 -13.60 -22.17
N ARG A 135 0.51 -13.04 -22.17
CA ARG A 135 -0.75 -13.80 -22.06
C ARG A 135 -0.86 -14.76 -23.24
N THR A 136 -0.05 -15.81 -23.25
CA THR A 136 -0.18 -16.95 -24.14
C THR A 136 -1.28 -17.81 -23.55
N ASN A 137 -2.50 -17.40 -23.87
CA ASN A 137 -3.66 -18.21 -24.25
C ASN A 137 -3.67 -19.69 -23.79
N ARG A 138 -4.80 -20.14 -23.21
CA ARG A 138 -5.54 -21.21 -23.87
C ARG A 138 -7.01 -21.27 -23.48
N PHE A 139 -7.85 -20.79 -24.39
CA PHE A 139 -9.11 -21.47 -24.71
C PHE A 139 -8.82 -22.95 -25.03
N ASN A 140 -9.41 -23.86 -24.26
CA ASN A 140 -9.84 -25.17 -24.75
C ASN A 140 -10.94 -25.74 -23.85
#